data_AF-A0A2M9Q8T6-F1
#
_entry.id   AF-A0A2M9Q8T6-F1
#
_cell.length_a   1.000
_cell.length_b   1.000
_cell.length_c   1.000
_cell.angle_alpha   90.00
_cell.angle_beta   90.00
_cell.angle_gamma   90.00
#
_symmetry.space_group_name_H-M   'P 1'
#
loop_
_entity.id
_entity.type
_entity.pdbx_description
1 polymer ?
#
loop_
_entity_poly.entity_id
_entity_poly.type
_entity_poly.pdbx_seq_one_letter_code
_entity_poly.pdbx_strand_id
1 'polypeptide(L)'
;LHRVITQMDTINAAVLESASVVKNLGNHSVEIGNIIGLITDIAEQTNLLALNAAIEAARAGDHGRGFAVVADEVKKLADQSKQSAEQIASLISEIQQDTNRAVTVMDTGTQEVQVGMRVVKVAEEGFSKIVELIEQVSHQIQEATTVSEEMSSSAEQIYASFDEIATIAQMSSSNLQNVASASEEQLATIEEVAASAATLSNMAEELQTQVSRFKVE
;
A
#
# COMPACT_ATOMS: atom_id res chain seq x y z
N LEU A 1 -0.80 -0.73 -8.01
CA LEU A 1 0.00 0.52 -7.95
C LEU A 1 0.79 0.76 -9.23
N HIS A 2 1.64 -0.18 -9.67
CA HIS A 2 2.42 -0.03 -10.91
C HIS A 2 1.58 0.42 -12.13
N ARG A 3 0.44 -0.26 -12.41
CA ARG A 3 -0.49 0.16 -13.49
C ARG A 3 -1.03 1.58 -13.32
N VAL A 4 -1.22 2.05 -12.09
CA VAL A 4 -1.72 3.41 -11.80
C VAL A 4 -0.63 4.44 -12.08
N ILE A 5 0.62 4.15 -11.70
CA ILE A 5 1.78 5.00 -11.99
C ILE A 5 1.95 5.15 -13.51
N THR A 6 1.99 4.03 -14.24
CA THR A 6 2.09 4.04 -15.71
C THR A 6 0.94 4.81 -16.37
N GLN A 7 -0.27 4.68 -15.82
CA GLN A 7 -1.44 5.42 -16.32
C GLN A 7 -1.30 6.92 -16.06
N MET A 8 -0.80 7.33 -14.89
CA MET A 8 -0.55 8.74 -14.57
C MET A 8 0.55 9.34 -15.45
N ASP A 9 1.62 8.59 -15.74
CA ASP A 9 2.66 9.01 -16.69
C ASP A 9 2.08 9.21 -18.10
N THR A 10 1.21 8.30 -18.53
CA THR A 10 0.51 8.40 -19.83
C THR A 10 -0.40 9.64 -19.88
N ILE A 11 -1.14 9.92 -18.80
CA ILE A 11 -1.99 11.11 -18.68
C ILE A 11 -1.13 12.38 -18.71
N ASN A 12 -0.03 12.41 -17.96
CA ASN A 12 0.89 13.55 -17.95
C ASN A 12 1.44 13.85 -19.35
N ALA A 13 1.88 12.80 -20.06
CA ALA A 13 2.35 12.94 -21.44
C ALA A 13 1.25 13.48 -22.38
N ALA A 14 0.02 12.96 -22.27
CA ALA A 14 -1.11 13.42 -23.09
C ALA A 14 -1.50 14.88 -22.81
N VAL A 15 -1.44 15.32 -21.53
CA VAL A 15 -1.70 16.72 -21.15
C VAL A 15 -0.61 17.65 -21.72
N LEU A 16 0.67 17.26 -21.60
CA LEU A 16 1.79 18.04 -22.15
C LEU A 16 1.72 18.15 -23.68
N GLU A 17 1.37 17.05 -24.36
CA GLU A 17 1.17 17.06 -25.81
C GLU A 17 0.00 17.99 -26.19
N SER A 18 -1.13 17.90 -25.48
CA SER A 18 -2.28 18.77 -25.70
C SER A 18 -1.92 20.24 -25.49
N ALA A 19 -1.15 20.57 -24.45
CA ALA A 19 -0.66 21.92 -24.18
C ALA A 19 0.21 22.46 -25.32
N SER A 20 1.06 21.62 -25.90
CA SER A 20 1.88 21.97 -27.06
C SER A 20 1.03 22.27 -28.29
N VAL A 21 0.03 21.43 -28.58
CA VAL A 21 -0.89 21.60 -29.73
C VAL A 21 -1.69 22.91 -29.60
N VAL A 22 -2.26 23.17 -28.42
CA VAL A 22 -3.01 24.40 -28.15
C VAL A 22 -2.12 25.64 -28.26
N LYS A 23 -0.87 25.56 -27.77
CA LYS A 23 0.09 26.65 -27.92
C LYS A 23 0.40 26.96 -29.39
N ASN A 24 0.56 25.94 -30.23
CA ASN A 24 0.75 26.13 -31.67
C ASN A 24 -0.48 26.74 -32.33
N LEU A 25 -1.70 26.36 -31.91
CA LEU A 25 -2.93 27.00 -32.39
C LEU A 25 -2.96 28.50 -32.05
N GLY A 26 -2.45 28.88 -30.88
CA GLY A 26 -2.31 30.28 -30.48
C GLY A 26 -1.38 31.05 -31.40
N ASN A 27 -0.22 30.47 -31.73
CA ASN A 27 0.73 31.07 -32.67
C ASN A 27 0.12 31.23 -34.07
N HIS A 28 -0.56 30.21 -34.60
CA HIS A 28 -1.24 30.30 -35.90
C HIS A 28 -2.35 31.37 -35.89
N SER A 29 -3.07 31.52 -34.77
CA SER A 29 -4.10 32.55 -34.63
C SER A 29 -3.52 33.96 -34.64
N VAL A 30 -2.29 34.16 -34.13
CA VAL A 30 -1.55 35.43 -34.25
C VAL A 30 -1.16 35.70 -35.70
N GLU A 31 -0.65 34.69 -36.42
CA GLU A 31 -0.32 34.83 -37.85
C GLU A 31 -1.54 35.18 -38.70
N ILE A 32 -2.69 34.52 -38.46
CA ILE A 32 -3.94 34.85 -39.15
C ILE A 32 -4.37 36.28 -38.82
N GLY A 33 -4.24 36.73 -37.57
CA GLY A 33 -4.52 38.11 -37.17
C GLY A 33 -3.71 39.14 -38.00
N ASN A 34 -2.42 38.87 -38.24
CA ASN A 34 -1.57 39.72 -39.07
C ASN A 34 -2.04 39.75 -40.55
N ILE A 35 -2.46 38.61 -41.10
CA ILE A 35 -2.98 38.50 -42.46
C ILE A 35 -4.29 39.29 -42.61
N ILE A 36 -5.18 39.22 -41.61
CA ILE A 36 -6.43 39.98 -41.61
C ILE A 36 -6.19 41.48 -41.51
N GLY A 37 -5.18 41.91 -40.75
CA GLY A 37 -4.71 43.30 -40.75
C GLY A 37 -4.32 43.77 -42.15
N LEU A 38 -3.49 43.00 -42.86
CA LEU A 38 -3.08 43.30 -44.24
C LEU A 38 -4.27 43.36 -45.21
N ILE A 39 -5.25 42.45 -45.08
CA ILE A 39 -6.46 42.47 -45.92
C ILE A 39 -7.28 43.73 -45.67
N THR A 40 -7.37 44.17 -44.41
CA THR A 40 -8.06 45.41 -44.03
C THR A 40 -7.38 46.62 -44.67
N ASP A 41 -6.05 46.69 -44.63
CA ASP A 41 -5.26 47.74 -45.28
C ASP A 41 -5.45 47.75 -46.80
N ILE A 42 -5.44 46.57 -47.45
CA ILE A 42 -5.69 46.43 -48.89
C ILE A 42 -7.11 46.89 -49.26
N ALA A 43 -8.12 46.52 -48.45
CA ALA A 43 -9.49 46.95 -48.67
C ALA A 43 -9.62 48.46 -48.55
N GLU A 44 -8.98 49.09 -47.57
CA GLU A 44 -8.97 50.54 -47.41
C GLU A 44 -8.26 51.27 -48.57
N GLN A 45 -7.12 50.74 -49.01
CA GLN A 45 -6.40 51.28 -50.17
C GLN A 45 -7.20 51.12 -51.47
N THR A 46 -7.89 49.99 -51.64
CA THR A 46 -8.77 49.74 -52.79
C THR A 46 -9.98 50.68 -52.78
N ASN A 47 -10.55 50.94 -51.60
CA ASN A 47 -11.62 51.91 -51.42
C ASN A 47 -11.19 53.33 -51.82
N LEU A 48 -9.99 53.76 -51.39
CA LEU A 48 -9.39 55.04 -51.77
C LEU A 48 -9.11 55.13 -53.28
N LEU A 49 -8.60 54.05 -53.89
CA LEU A 49 -8.39 53.98 -55.34
C LEU A 49 -9.71 54.07 -56.12
N ALA A 50 -10.74 53.37 -55.67
CA ALA A 50 -12.08 53.40 -56.26
C ALA A 50 -12.71 54.79 -56.14
N LEU A 51 -12.55 55.46 -55.00
CA LEU A 51 -13.00 56.84 -54.79
C LEU A 51 -12.31 57.81 -55.77
N ASN A 52 -10.98 57.71 -55.92
CA ASN A 52 -10.23 58.54 -56.87
C ASN A 52 -10.67 58.27 -58.32
N ALA A 53 -10.93 57.01 -58.67
CA ALA A 53 -11.46 56.65 -59.99
C ALA A 53 -12.86 57.21 -60.24
N ALA A 54 -13.74 57.19 -59.22
CA ALA A 54 -15.09 57.77 -59.30
C ALA A 54 -15.04 59.29 -59.49
N ILE A 55 -14.11 59.98 -58.79
CA ILE A 55 -13.88 61.43 -58.96
C ILE A 55 -13.43 61.74 -60.39
N GLU A 56 -12.46 61.00 -60.93
CA GLU A 56 -11.94 61.26 -62.28
C GLU A 56 -12.96 60.89 -63.37
N ALA A 57 -13.77 59.84 -63.15
CA ALA A 57 -14.89 59.49 -64.02
C ALA A 57 -15.97 60.58 -64.04
N ALA A 58 -16.29 61.18 -62.89
CA ALA A 58 -17.20 62.34 -62.82
C ALA A 58 -16.62 63.56 -63.55
N ARG A 59 -15.31 63.75 -63.49
CA ARG A 59 -14.58 64.84 -64.16
C ARG A 59 -14.58 64.71 -65.69
N ALA A 60 -14.60 63.49 -66.23
CA ALA A 60 -14.68 63.21 -67.65
C ALA A 60 -16.08 63.37 -68.27
N GLY A 61 -17.11 63.71 -67.46
CA GLY A 61 -18.47 63.96 -67.93
C GLY A 61 -19.11 62.73 -68.60
N ASP A 62 -19.74 62.91 -69.76
CA ASP A 62 -20.47 61.85 -70.46
C ASP A 62 -19.56 60.69 -70.92
N HIS A 63 -18.27 60.94 -71.17
CA HIS A 63 -17.30 59.91 -71.54
C HIS A 63 -16.89 59.01 -70.36
N GLY A 64 -17.13 59.43 -69.11
CA GLY A 64 -16.76 58.73 -67.89
C GLY A 64 -17.85 57.84 -67.28
N ARG A 65 -19.10 57.85 -67.80
CA ARG A 65 -20.24 57.13 -67.19
C ARG A 65 -20.00 55.64 -66.98
N GLY A 66 -19.36 54.95 -67.93
CA GLY A 66 -19.03 53.54 -67.79
C GLY A 66 -17.98 53.27 -66.70
N PHE A 67 -16.98 54.15 -66.58
CA PHE A 67 -15.95 54.06 -65.54
C PHE A 67 -16.49 54.40 -64.14
N ALA A 68 -17.45 55.32 -64.04
CA ALA A 68 -18.10 55.66 -62.78
C ALA A 68 -18.84 54.46 -62.17
N VAL A 69 -19.56 53.68 -62.99
CA VAL A 69 -20.27 52.47 -62.53
C VAL A 69 -19.28 51.40 -62.03
N VAL A 70 -18.16 51.22 -62.73
CA VAL A 70 -17.12 50.27 -62.30
C VAL A 70 -16.47 50.74 -60.99
N ALA A 71 -16.17 52.03 -60.86
CA ALA A 71 -15.58 52.59 -59.65
C ALA A 71 -16.50 52.42 -58.42
N ASP A 72 -17.80 52.66 -58.56
CA ASP A 72 -18.77 52.43 -57.48
C ASP A 72 -18.88 50.95 -57.08
N GLU A 73 -18.84 50.02 -58.04
CA GLU A 73 -18.88 48.58 -57.73
C GLU A 73 -17.60 48.11 -57.03
N VAL A 74 -16.42 48.60 -57.46
CA VAL A 74 -15.14 48.33 -56.77
C VAL A 74 -15.16 48.89 -55.35
N LYS A 75 -15.70 50.10 -55.16
CA LYS A 75 -15.85 50.73 -53.84
C LYS A 75 -16.70 49.85 -52.92
N LYS A 76 -17.84 49.37 -53.42
CA LYS A 76 -18.74 48.49 -52.68
C LYS A 76 -18.08 47.15 -52.32
N LEU A 77 -17.33 46.55 -53.23
CA LEU A 77 -16.56 45.33 -52.95
C LEU A 77 -15.46 45.56 -51.91
N ALA A 78 -14.80 46.71 -51.93
CA ALA A 78 -13.81 47.10 -50.94
C ALA A 78 -14.42 47.27 -49.55
N ASP A 79 -15.56 47.96 -49.44
CA ASP A 79 -16.30 48.11 -48.17
C ASP A 79 -16.79 46.75 -47.64
N GLN A 80 -17.30 45.87 -48.50
CA GLN A 80 -17.70 44.49 -48.13
C GLN A 80 -16.51 43.65 -47.66
N SER A 81 -15.35 43.80 -48.32
CA SER A 81 -14.11 43.11 -47.93
C SER A 81 -13.62 43.57 -46.57
N LYS A 82 -13.67 44.89 -46.31
CA LYS A 82 -13.33 45.48 -45.00
C LYS A 82 -14.25 44.95 -43.90
N GLN A 83 -15.57 44.96 -44.12
CA GLN A 83 -16.53 44.45 -43.14
C GLN A 83 -16.30 42.97 -42.84
N SER A 84 -16.00 42.16 -43.87
CA SER A 84 -15.69 40.74 -43.69
C SER A 84 -14.39 40.53 -42.91
N ALA A 85 -13.36 41.33 -43.20
CA ALA A 85 -12.09 41.30 -42.47
C ALA A 85 -12.27 41.65 -40.98
N GLU A 86 -13.08 42.66 -40.66
CA GLU A 86 -13.41 43.04 -39.28
C GLU A 86 -14.14 41.91 -38.53
N GLN A 87 -15.08 41.23 -39.18
CA GLN A 87 -15.77 40.06 -38.60
C GLN A 87 -14.80 38.90 -38.33
N ILE A 88 -13.90 38.61 -39.27
CA ILE A 88 -12.88 37.56 -39.07
C ILE A 88 -11.91 37.98 -37.96
N ALA A 89 -11.52 39.25 -37.86
CA ALA A 89 -10.67 39.75 -36.79
C ALA A 89 -11.31 39.53 -35.41
N SER A 90 -12.61 39.77 -35.26
CA SER A 90 -13.35 39.48 -34.02
C SER A 90 -13.28 37.98 -33.67
N LEU A 91 -13.56 37.10 -34.64
CA LEU A 91 -13.50 35.65 -34.43
C LEU A 91 -12.09 35.18 -34.06
N ILE A 92 -11.05 35.74 -34.68
CA ILE A 92 -9.66 35.42 -34.34
C ILE A 92 -9.31 35.89 -32.93
N SER A 93 -9.79 37.06 -32.51
CA SER A 93 -9.62 37.54 -31.12
C SER A 93 -10.28 36.60 -30.11
N GLU A 94 -11.48 36.11 -30.40
CA GLU A 94 -12.17 35.12 -29.56
C GLU A 94 -11.39 33.80 -29.49
N ILE A 95 -10.92 33.28 -30.63
CA ILE A 95 -10.09 32.07 -30.70
C ILE A 95 -8.80 32.22 -29.89
N GLN A 96 -8.13 33.39 -29.98
CA GLN A 96 -6.92 33.66 -29.19
C GLN A 96 -7.22 33.66 -27.68
N GLN A 97 -8.34 34.25 -27.26
CA GLN A 97 -8.76 34.26 -25.86
C GLN A 97 -9.05 32.84 -25.35
N ASP A 98 -9.80 32.05 -26.11
CA ASP A 98 -10.13 30.66 -25.77
C ASP A 98 -8.88 29.78 -25.73
N THR A 99 -7.95 29.99 -26.66
CA THR A 99 -6.67 29.29 -26.70
C THR A 99 -5.84 29.61 -25.46
N ASN A 100 -5.71 30.88 -25.08
CA ASN A 100 -5.02 31.28 -23.86
C ASN A 100 -5.66 30.65 -22.61
N ARG A 101 -6.99 30.63 -22.55
CA ARG A 101 -7.71 29.97 -21.45
C ARG A 101 -7.42 28.47 -21.41
N ALA A 102 -7.40 27.80 -22.56
CA ALA A 102 -7.09 26.38 -22.66
C ALA A 102 -5.65 26.09 -22.19
N VAL A 103 -4.67 26.93 -22.52
CA VAL A 103 -3.29 26.80 -22.01
C VAL A 103 -3.26 26.88 -20.48
N THR A 104 -3.95 27.85 -19.87
CA THR A 104 -4.00 27.98 -18.40
C THR A 104 -4.63 26.77 -17.73
N VAL A 105 -5.72 26.23 -18.30
CA VAL A 105 -6.38 25.02 -17.79
C VAL A 105 -5.47 23.81 -17.91
N MET A 106 -4.72 23.67 -19.01
CA MET A 106 -3.77 22.57 -19.20
C MET A 106 -2.57 22.66 -18.24
N ASP A 107 -2.08 23.86 -17.95
CA ASP A 107 -1.01 24.06 -16.95
C ASP A 107 -1.49 23.64 -15.55
N THR A 108 -2.70 24.06 -15.17
CA THR A 108 -3.35 23.61 -13.93
C THR A 108 -3.52 22.09 -13.91
N GLY A 109 -4.00 21.50 -15.01
CA GLY A 109 -4.14 20.05 -15.15
C GLY A 109 -2.81 19.30 -15.01
N THR A 110 -1.73 19.87 -15.52
CA THR A 110 -0.38 19.31 -15.38
C THR A 110 0.05 19.30 -13.90
N GLN A 111 -0.22 20.38 -13.17
CA GLN A 111 0.08 20.46 -11.74
C GLN A 111 -0.73 19.44 -10.92
N GLU A 112 -2.02 19.30 -11.21
CA GLU A 112 -2.89 18.32 -10.55
C GLU A 112 -2.43 16.87 -10.80
N VAL A 113 -2.00 16.54 -12.01
CA VAL A 113 -1.43 15.22 -12.32
C VAL A 113 -0.15 14.98 -11.52
N GLN A 114 0.74 15.97 -11.38
CA GLN A 114 1.94 15.85 -10.55
C GLN A 114 1.62 15.66 -9.06
N VAL A 115 0.60 16.34 -8.54
CA VAL A 115 0.09 16.11 -7.18
C VAL A 115 -0.41 14.67 -7.05
N GLY A 116 -1.22 14.21 -8.00
CA GLY A 116 -1.72 12.84 -8.05
C GLY A 116 -0.61 11.79 -8.05
N MET A 117 0.45 12.00 -8.84
CA MET A 117 1.63 11.13 -8.85
C MET A 117 2.30 11.02 -7.48
N ARG A 118 2.44 12.14 -6.75
CA ARG A 118 3.00 12.13 -5.38
C ARG A 118 2.14 11.31 -4.43
N VAL A 119 0.82 11.47 -4.48
CA VAL A 119 -0.12 10.71 -3.64
C VAL A 119 -0.02 9.21 -3.93
N VAL A 120 0.03 8.83 -5.20
CA VAL A 120 0.19 7.42 -5.61
C VAL A 120 1.51 6.84 -5.10
N LYS A 121 2.59 7.62 -5.10
CA LYS A 121 3.89 7.18 -4.57
C LYS A 121 3.86 6.94 -3.06
N VAL A 122 3.23 7.84 -2.30
CA VAL A 122 3.03 7.63 -0.85
C VAL A 122 2.21 6.37 -0.57
N ALA A 123 1.17 6.13 -1.38
CA ALA A 123 0.40 4.89 -1.28
C ALA A 123 1.25 3.65 -1.60
N GLU A 124 2.11 3.71 -2.62
CA GLU A 124 3.06 2.63 -2.94
C GLU A 124 3.98 2.29 -1.78
N GLU A 125 4.60 3.28 -1.16
CA GLU A 125 5.45 3.10 0.03
C GLU A 125 4.67 2.47 1.19
N GLY A 126 3.43 2.96 1.43
CA GLY A 126 2.55 2.40 2.46
C GLY A 126 2.20 0.93 2.23
N PHE A 127 1.82 0.57 1.00
CA PHE A 127 1.53 -0.82 0.65
C PHE A 127 2.77 -1.71 0.72
N SER A 128 3.95 -1.20 0.34
CA SER A 128 5.21 -1.93 0.50
C SER A 128 5.48 -2.24 1.98
N LYS A 129 5.21 -1.29 2.88
CA LYS A 129 5.37 -1.52 4.32
C LYS A 129 4.37 -2.54 4.86
N ILE A 130 3.14 -2.55 4.35
CA ILE A 130 2.13 -3.56 4.71
C ILE A 130 2.62 -4.96 4.33
N VAL A 131 3.19 -5.14 3.13
CA VAL A 131 3.74 -6.43 2.69
C VAL A 131 4.84 -6.91 3.63
N GLU A 132 5.79 -6.03 3.97
CA GLU A 132 6.87 -6.34 4.92
C GLU A 132 6.33 -6.77 6.30
N LEU A 133 5.31 -6.07 6.81
CA LEU A 133 4.67 -6.41 8.08
C LEU A 133 3.95 -7.75 8.03
N ILE A 134 3.30 -8.08 6.91
CA ILE A 134 2.65 -9.38 6.71
C ILE A 134 3.69 -10.50 6.70
N GLU A 135 4.83 -10.31 6.04
CA GLU A 135 5.93 -11.28 6.04
C GLU A 135 6.48 -11.50 7.47
N GLN A 136 6.66 -10.43 8.24
CA GLN A 136 7.07 -10.53 9.65
C GLN A 136 6.07 -11.29 10.51
N VAL A 137 4.78 -11.00 10.36
CA VAL A 137 3.71 -11.74 11.08
C VAL A 137 3.71 -13.21 10.67
N SER A 138 3.89 -13.52 9.39
CA SER A 138 4.00 -14.91 8.92
C SER A 138 5.18 -15.64 9.55
N HIS A 139 6.33 -14.98 9.69
CA HIS A 139 7.50 -15.55 10.37
C HIS A 139 7.22 -15.83 11.85
N GLN A 140 6.60 -14.87 12.56
CA GLN A 140 6.25 -15.03 13.97
C GLN A 140 5.23 -16.16 14.19
N ILE A 141 4.28 -16.35 13.27
CA ILE A 141 3.33 -17.48 13.32
C ILE A 141 4.08 -18.81 13.15
N GLN A 142 5.07 -18.87 12.26
CA GLN A 142 5.87 -20.08 12.06
C GLN A 142 6.69 -20.41 13.32
N GLU A 143 7.34 -19.43 13.94
CA GLU A 143 8.06 -19.61 15.21
C GLU A 143 7.12 -20.07 16.33
N ALA A 144 5.96 -19.43 16.48
CA ALA A 144 4.97 -19.81 17.48
C ALA A 144 4.45 -21.25 17.28
N THR A 145 4.33 -21.69 16.03
CA THR A 145 3.95 -23.06 15.70
C THR A 145 5.03 -24.04 16.16
N THR A 146 6.30 -23.77 15.86
CA THR A 146 7.42 -24.61 16.31
C THR A 146 7.49 -24.71 17.84
N VAL A 147 7.35 -23.59 18.55
CA VAL A 147 7.32 -23.59 20.02
C VAL A 147 6.13 -24.40 20.56
N SER A 148 4.98 -24.34 19.89
CA SER A 148 3.79 -25.11 20.29
C SER A 148 4.00 -26.62 20.10
N GLU A 149 4.68 -27.03 19.03
CA GLU A 149 5.05 -28.43 18.77
C GLU A 149 6.03 -28.95 19.84
N GLU A 150 7.08 -28.18 20.16
CA GLU A 150 8.04 -28.52 21.22
C GLU A 150 7.36 -28.66 22.59
N MET A 151 6.42 -27.76 22.89
CA MET A 151 5.64 -27.81 24.13
C MET A 151 4.74 -29.04 24.19
N SER A 152 4.13 -29.45 23.08
CA SER A 152 3.33 -30.68 23.00
C SER A 152 4.20 -31.92 23.27
N SER A 153 5.38 -32.00 22.64
CA SER A 153 6.32 -33.10 22.86
C SER A 153 6.81 -33.14 24.32
N SER A 154 7.10 -31.98 24.90
CA SER A 154 7.50 -31.86 26.31
C SER A 154 6.38 -32.33 27.25
N ALA A 155 5.13 -32.00 26.94
CA ALA A 155 3.97 -32.45 27.72
C ALA A 155 3.82 -33.97 27.68
N GLU A 156 3.99 -34.61 26.51
CA GLU A 156 3.99 -36.08 26.40
C GLU A 156 5.08 -36.74 27.25
N GLN A 157 6.28 -36.18 27.25
CA GLN A 157 7.38 -36.69 28.08
C GLN A 157 7.08 -36.54 29.58
N ILE A 158 6.47 -35.43 29.99
CA ILE A 158 6.02 -35.23 31.38
C ILE A 158 4.98 -36.29 31.76
N TYR A 159 4.00 -36.57 30.90
CA TYR A 159 3.01 -37.61 31.16
C TYR A 159 3.65 -38.99 31.34
N ALA A 160 4.64 -39.34 30.50
CA ALA A 160 5.37 -40.60 30.65
C ALA A 160 6.12 -40.68 31.99
N SER A 161 6.78 -39.59 32.42
CA SER A 161 7.43 -39.55 33.73
C SER A 161 6.44 -39.68 34.90
N PHE A 162 5.23 -39.14 34.77
CA PHE A 162 4.19 -39.34 35.80
C PHE A 162 3.74 -40.80 35.91
N ASP A 163 3.64 -41.53 34.80
CA ASP A 163 3.29 -42.96 34.79
C ASP A 163 4.39 -43.81 35.46
N GLU A 164 5.66 -43.50 35.20
CA GLU A 164 6.79 -44.13 35.89
C GLU A 164 6.76 -43.85 37.40
N ILE A 165 6.50 -42.59 37.80
CA ILE A 165 6.39 -42.23 39.22
C ILE A 165 5.24 -42.98 39.89
N ALA A 166 4.08 -43.10 39.23
CA ALA A 166 2.95 -43.87 39.76
C ALA A 166 3.31 -45.35 39.95
N THR A 167 4.02 -45.93 38.98
CA THR A 167 4.50 -47.32 39.05
C THR A 167 5.49 -47.52 40.20
N ILE A 168 6.46 -46.61 40.37
CA ILE A 168 7.42 -46.63 41.48
C ILE A 168 6.69 -46.52 42.82
N ALA A 169 5.74 -45.58 42.96
CA ALA A 169 4.97 -45.41 44.18
C ALA A 169 4.19 -46.68 44.56
N GLN A 170 3.59 -47.37 43.57
CA GLN A 170 2.88 -48.63 43.79
C GLN A 170 3.83 -49.75 44.25
N MET A 171 5.01 -49.87 43.63
CA MET A 171 6.04 -50.82 44.05
C MET A 171 6.55 -50.51 45.46
N SER A 172 6.81 -49.25 45.79
CA SER A 172 7.23 -48.82 47.12
C SER A 172 6.17 -49.17 48.18
N SER A 173 4.89 -48.94 47.89
CA SER A 173 3.80 -49.34 48.79
C SER A 173 3.77 -50.86 49.02
N SER A 174 3.93 -51.66 47.97
CA SER A 174 3.99 -53.12 48.08
C SER A 174 5.19 -53.60 48.91
N ASN A 175 6.37 -53.01 48.67
CA ASN A 175 7.57 -53.32 49.44
C ASN A 175 7.42 -52.95 50.92
N LEU A 176 6.80 -51.81 51.24
CA LEU A 176 6.52 -51.42 52.62
C LEU A 176 5.56 -52.42 53.30
N GLN A 177 4.58 -52.96 52.58
CA GLN A 177 3.71 -54.00 53.11
C GLN A 177 4.49 -55.27 53.46
N ASN A 178 5.41 -55.70 52.57
CA ASN A 178 6.28 -56.85 52.84
C ASN A 178 7.19 -56.62 54.05
N VAL A 179 7.75 -55.41 54.18
CA VAL A 179 8.58 -55.03 55.33
C VAL A 179 7.78 -55.04 56.63
N ALA A 180 6.53 -54.56 56.61
CA ALA A 180 5.64 -54.61 57.77
C ALA A 180 5.39 -56.06 58.21
N SER A 181 5.02 -56.95 57.27
CA SER A 181 4.82 -58.38 57.57
C SER A 181 6.08 -59.06 58.12
N ALA A 182 7.25 -58.78 57.53
CA ALA A 182 8.52 -59.32 58.02
C ALA A 182 8.86 -58.79 59.42
N SER A 183 8.51 -57.54 59.71
CA SER A 183 8.69 -56.94 61.05
C SER A 183 7.78 -57.61 62.09
N GLU A 184 6.55 -57.98 61.73
CA GLU A 184 5.63 -58.75 62.60
C GLU A 184 6.17 -60.16 62.89
N GLU A 185 6.67 -60.86 61.87
CA GLU A 185 7.30 -62.18 62.04
C GLU A 185 8.57 -62.11 62.91
N GLN A 186 9.38 -61.06 62.71
CA GLN A 186 10.56 -60.81 63.52
C GLN A 186 10.19 -60.52 64.99
N LEU A 187 9.11 -59.78 65.26
CA LEU A 187 8.61 -59.56 66.62
C LEU A 187 8.21 -60.88 67.30
N ALA A 188 7.45 -61.72 66.61
CA ALA A 188 7.05 -63.03 67.14
C ALA A 188 8.26 -63.92 67.47
N THR A 189 9.26 -63.94 66.58
CA THR A 189 10.51 -64.69 66.81
C THR A 189 11.27 -64.16 68.03
N ILE A 190 11.30 -62.83 68.22
CA ILE A 190 11.93 -62.22 69.40
C ILE A 190 11.20 -62.61 70.69
N GLU A 191 9.88 -62.68 70.67
CA GLU A 191 9.09 -63.16 71.83
C GLU A 191 9.41 -64.62 72.17
N GLU A 192 9.55 -65.49 71.17
CA GLU A 192 9.95 -66.89 71.36
C GLU A 192 11.38 -67.02 71.91
N VAL A 193 12.32 -66.20 71.41
CA VAL A 193 13.69 -66.15 71.93
C VAL A 193 13.70 -65.67 73.38
N ALA A 194 12.90 -64.65 73.73
CA ALA A 194 12.79 -64.15 75.09
C ALA A 194 12.21 -65.22 76.05
N ALA A 195 11.16 -65.92 75.63
CA ALA A 195 10.58 -67.04 76.39
C ALA A 195 11.58 -68.19 76.58
N SER A 196 12.32 -68.55 75.52
CA SER A 196 13.38 -69.57 75.58
C SER A 196 14.51 -69.16 76.53
N ALA A 197 14.95 -67.90 76.48
CA ALA A 197 15.96 -67.36 77.38
C ALA A 197 15.51 -67.39 78.84
N ALA A 198 14.24 -67.04 79.11
CA ALA A 198 13.66 -67.14 80.46
C ALA A 198 13.63 -68.59 80.97
N THR A 199 13.26 -69.54 80.10
CA THR A 199 13.27 -70.98 80.42
C THR A 199 14.69 -71.46 80.74
N LEU A 200 15.68 -71.10 79.92
CA LEU A 200 17.09 -71.41 80.16
C LEU A 200 17.60 -70.80 81.48
N SER A 201 17.20 -69.58 81.81
CA SER A 201 17.53 -68.93 83.09
C SER A 201 16.96 -69.71 84.27
N ASN A 202 15.70 -70.11 84.21
CA ASN A 202 15.06 -70.92 85.25
C ASN A 202 15.77 -72.29 85.42
N MET A 203 16.11 -72.95 84.31
CA MET A 203 16.87 -74.20 84.35
C MET A 203 18.27 -74.03 84.96
N ALA A 204 18.96 -72.93 84.66
CA ALA A 204 20.25 -72.62 85.24
C ALA A 204 20.14 -72.39 86.76
N GLU A 205 19.10 -71.71 87.22
CA GLU A 205 18.82 -71.49 88.66
C GLU A 205 18.47 -72.81 89.38
N GLU A 206 17.69 -73.68 88.74
CA GLU A 206 17.38 -75.01 89.27
C GLU A 206 18.64 -75.87 89.37
N LEU A 207 19.47 -75.91 88.31
CA LEU A 207 20.77 -76.59 88.34
C LEU A 207 21.69 -76.04 89.44
N GLN A 208 21.77 -74.72 89.59
CA GLN A 208 22.53 -74.07 90.67
C GLN A 208 22.02 -74.52 92.05
N THR A 209 20.70 -74.64 92.21
CA THR A 209 20.05 -75.13 93.44
C THR A 209 20.32 -76.60 93.70
N GLN A 210 20.35 -77.45 92.66
CA GLN A 210 20.72 -78.86 92.83
C GLN A 210 22.19 -79.01 93.19
N VAL A 211 23.09 -78.25 92.53
CA VAL A 211 24.54 -78.27 92.82
C VAL A 211 24.83 -77.75 94.24
N SER A 212 24.11 -76.74 94.73
CA SER A 212 24.30 -76.24 96.10
C SER A 212 23.99 -77.26 97.19
N ARG A 213 23.10 -78.24 96.93
CA ARG A 213 22.84 -79.37 97.85
C ARG A 213 24.03 -80.32 97.98
N PHE A 214 24.92 -80.35 96.98
CA PHE A 214 26.14 -81.17 96.98
C PHE A 214 27.39 -80.38 97.39
N LYS A 215 27.28 -79.06 97.61
CA LYS A 215 28.36 -78.26 98.20
C LYS A 215 28.40 -78.56 99.69
N VAL A 216 29.31 -79.44 100.08
CA VAL A 216 29.74 -79.66 101.46
C VAL A 216 30.84 -78.65 101.77
N GLU A 217 30.45 -77.60 102.49
CA GLU A 217 31.18 -77.14 103.69
C GLU A 217 30.18 -77.09 104.84
#